data_AF-A0A5C5XND6-F1
#
_entry.id   AF-A0A5C5XND6-F1
#
_cell.length_a   1.000
_cell.length_b   1.000
_cell.length_c   1.000
_cell.angle_alpha   90.00
_cell.angle_beta   90.00
_cell.angle_gamma   90.00
#
_symmetry.space_group_name_H-M   'P 1'
#
loop_
_entity.id
_entity.type
_entity.pdbx_description
1 polymer ?
#
loop_
_entity_poly.entity_id
_entity_poly.type
_entity_poly.pdbx_seq_one_letter_code
_entity_poly.pdbx_strand_id
1 'polypeptide(L)'
;MVGTVKLTYIKSQKRYTKMVKGNRWYSTSPLSQSDADFAKALTEFTLWKKQQSSPDKLPSDIRNSLQRMRDTGISTYSELAEHLEQRAIAGDELNTVDLRPYGHSDASQAIFNHQADQGELRRTGGIATYGQALTEFEAFKKLIVGDAKWSTLNSKFAFIRPYLQNIELGKISLQEWEKLFAAIKTNKNWSPATAGDTLILTRSFFKWLHETTRASTPPFVTSSIYKIDKEYKQIEFFSVEEIELIMAAATPIQKLHYQLMLNCGMTAADLSELKPSQVDYKNGTLTRRRGKHKKNASANIPTVRYKLWDCCLSGLQKLGNKTGENVFLADDGKPLCGKSRRDKVADEFDKIQETTGIEKTVKYFRKSGASAIGSHTQFKIWREVYLANVPKGTTDKHYDGTTELPAEVTEHIRTFFKLGTI
;
A
#
# COMPACT_ATOMS: atom_id res chain seq x y z
N MET A 1 -14.99 -40.62 -5.14
CA MET A 1 -16.47 -40.48 -5.24
C MET A 1 -16.80 -39.04 -5.57
N VAL A 2 -17.42 -38.76 -6.73
CA VAL A 2 -17.85 -37.40 -7.09
C VAL A 2 -19.10 -37.09 -6.27
N GLY A 3 -18.98 -36.18 -5.29
CA GLY A 3 -20.13 -35.82 -4.45
C GLY A 3 -21.23 -35.16 -5.26
N THR A 4 -22.45 -35.70 -5.20
CA THR A 4 -23.62 -35.16 -5.90
C THR A 4 -23.98 -33.77 -5.36
N VAL A 5 -24.00 -32.75 -6.22
CA VAL A 5 -24.35 -31.39 -5.84
C VAL A 5 -25.88 -31.24 -5.79
N LYS A 6 -26.45 -30.98 -4.60
CA LYS A 6 -27.89 -30.67 -4.42
C LYS A 6 -28.13 -29.16 -4.41
N LEU A 7 -28.98 -28.63 -5.28
CA LEU A 7 -29.47 -27.24 -5.26
C LEU A 7 -30.88 -27.17 -4.66
N THR A 8 -31.24 -26.05 -4.03
CA THR A 8 -32.58 -25.84 -3.44
C THR A 8 -33.36 -24.82 -4.26
N TYR A 9 -34.59 -25.14 -4.68
CA TYR A 9 -35.46 -24.21 -5.40
C TYR A 9 -36.32 -23.36 -4.45
N ILE A 10 -36.32 -22.04 -4.63
CA ILE A 10 -37.13 -21.09 -3.86
C ILE A 10 -38.32 -20.66 -4.71
N LYS A 11 -39.50 -21.22 -4.42
CA LYS A 11 -40.72 -21.01 -5.23
C LYS A 11 -41.15 -19.55 -5.34
N SER A 12 -41.03 -18.78 -4.25
CA SER A 12 -41.41 -17.36 -4.24
C SER A 12 -40.53 -16.49 -5.13
N GLN A 13 -39.27 -16.87 -5.33
CA GLN A 13 -38.31 -16.12 -6.15
C GLN A 13 -38.15 -16.71 -7.55
N LYS A 14 -38.72 -17.89 -7.79
CA LYS A 14 -38.50 -18.72 -8.97
C LYS A 14 -37.01 -18.91 -9.26
N ARG A 15 -36.19 -19.25 -8.25
CA ARG A 15 -34.72 -19.34 -8.38
C ARG A 15 -34.16 -20.54 -7.62
N TYR A 16 -33.04 -21.08 -8.12
CA TYR A 16 -32.25 -22.07 -7.37
C TYR A 16 -31.23 -21.37 -6.45
N THR A 17 -30.90 -21.99 -5.32
CA THR A 17 -29.91 -21.50 -4.35
C THR A 17 -29.01 -22.60 -3.79
N LYS A 18 -27.82 -22.20 -3.30
CA LYS A 18 -26.90 -23.07 -2.56
C LYS A 18 -26.04 -22.26 -1.59
N MET A 19 -25.86 -22.78 -0.38
CA MET A 19 -24.87 -22.28 0.59
C MET A 19 -23.52 -22.96 0.39
N VAL A 20 -22.45 -22.18 0.28
CA VAL A 20 -21.06 -22.67 0.23
C VAL A 20 -20.17 -21.77 1.09
N LYS A 21 -19.59 -22.31 2.17
CA LYS A 21 -18.66 -21.59 3.07
C LYS A 21 -19.19 -20.23 3.54
N GLY A 22 -20.47 -20.15 3.93
CA GLY A 22 -21.12 -18.93 4.40
C GLY A 22 -21.66 -18.00 3.31
N ASN A 23 -21.31 -18.22 2.04
CA ASN A 23 -21.85 -17.45 0.91
C ASN A 23 -23.05 -18.16 0.30
N ARG A 24 -24.12 -17.40 0.01
CA ARG A 24 -25.31 -17.90 -0.69
C ARG A 24 -25.24 -17.55 -2.17
N TRP A 25 -25.35 -18.55 -3.03
CA TRP A 25 -25.50 -18.37 -4.48
C TRP A 25 -26.97 -18.44 -4.87
N TYR A 26 -27.35 -17.72 -5.93
CA TYR A 26 -28.67 -17.78 -6.57
C TYR A 26 -28.50 -17.91 -8.09
N SER A 27 -29.40 -18.63 -8.76
CA SER A 27 -29.47 -18.61 -10.23
C SER A 27 -29.66 -17.19 -10.74
N THR A 28 -29.01 -16.84 -11.85
CA THR A 28 -28.96 -15.48 -12.39
C THR A 28 -30.32 -15.00 -12.87
N SER A 29 -31.09 -15.90 -13.48
CA SER A 29 -32.43 -15.65 -13.98
C SER A 29 -33.49 -16.41 -13.16
N PRO A 30 -34.76 -15.97 -13.21
CA PRO A 30 -35.88 -16.81 -12.81
C PRO A 30 -35.92 -18.09 -13.65
N LEU A 31 -36.13 -19.23 -13.02
CA LEU A 31 -36.15 -20.57 -13.59
C LEU A 31 -37.38 -21.32 -13.06
N SER A 32 -37.86 -22.32 -13.78
CA SER A 32 -38.88 -23.26 -13.30
C SER A 32 -38.25 -24.45 -12.57
N GLN A 33 -39.06 -25.43 -12.16
CA GLN A 33 -38.58 -26.70 -11.58
C GLN A 33 -38.37 -27.81 -12.63
N SER A 34 -38.25 -27.46 -13.92
CA SER A 34 -37.97 -28.43 -14.97
C SER A 34 -36.53 -28.94 -14.91
N ASP A 35 -36.28 -30.15 -15.43
CA ASP A 35 -34.94 -30.73 -15.48
C ASP A 35 -33.95 -29.89 -16.31
N ALA A 36 -34.44 -29.25 -17.38
CA ALA A 36 -33.65 -28.35 -18.22
C ALA A 36 -33.17 -27.12 -17.42
N ASP A 37 -34.07 -26.54 -16.61
CA ASP A 37 -33.75 -25.40 -15.75
C ASP A 37 -32.84 -25.78 -14.58
N PHE A 38 -33.00 -26.99 -14.03
CA PHE A 38 -32.08 -27.52 -13.03
C PHE A 38 -30.66 -27.69 -13.60
N ALA A 39 -30.53 -28.25 -14.82
CA ALA A 39 -29.24 -28.40 -15.49
C ALA A 39 -28.58 -27.04 -15.76
N LYS A 40 -29.36 -26.04 -16.19
CA LYS A 40 -28.89 -24.66 -16.36
C LYS A 40 -28.40 -24.08 -15.02
N ALA A 41 -29.17 -24.21 -13.95
CA ALA A 41 -28.78 -23.75 -12.61
C ALA A 41 -27.50 -24.44 -12.10
N LEU A 42 -27.34 -25.73 -12.39
CA LEU A 42 -26.15 -26.49 -12.01
C LEU A 42 -24.90 -26.01 -12.75
N THR A 43 -25.02 -25.69 -14.04
CA THR A 43 -23.94 -25.09 -14.83
C THR A 43 -23.54 -23.72 -14.29
N GLU A 44 -24.50 -22.84 -14.01
CA GLU A 44 -24.25 -21.52 -13.42
C GLU A 44 -23.58 -21.63 -12.04
N PHE A 45 -24.07 -22.54 -11.18
CA PHE A 45 -23.47 -22.79 -9.87
C PHE A 45 -22.04 -23.31 -9.97
N THR A 46 -21.76 -24.19 -10.92
CA THR A 46 -20.41 -24.75 -11.13
C THR A 46 -19.43 -23.66 -11.58
N LEU A 47 -19.86 -22.78 -12.48
CA LEU A 47 -19.08 -21.61 -12.89
C LEU A 47 -18.82 -20.67 -11.72
N TRP A 48 -19.86 -20.33 -10.95
CA TRP A 48 -19.72 -19.50 -9.75
C TRP A 48 -18.76 -20.15 -8.73
N LYS A 49 -18.89 -21.45 -8.47
CA LYS A 49 -18.01 -22.17 -7.56
C LYS A 49 -16.56 -22.16 -8.06
N LYS A 50 -16.33 -22.31 -9.36
CA LYS A 50 -15.00 -22.17 -9.97
C LYS A 50 -14.43 -20.76 -9.77
N GLN A 51 -15.25 -19.72 -9.92
CA GLN A 51 -14.87 -18.33 -9.64
C GLN A 51 -14.54 -18.10 -8.15
N GLN A 52 -15.28 -18.71 -7.23
CA GLN A 52 -14.99 -18.64 -5.78
C GLN A 52 -13.75 -19.45 -5.39
N SER A 53 -13.38 -20.45 -6.18
CA SER A 53 -12.24 -21.35 -5.91
C SER A 53 -10.95 -20.87 -6.57
N SER A 54 -11.03 -19.98 -7.57
CA SER A 54 -9.88 -19.26 -8.12
C SER A 54 -9.54 -18.08 -7.20
N PRO A 55 -8.32 -17.99 -6.64
CA PRO A 55 -7.93 -16.90 -5.73
C PRO A 55 -7.88 -15.50 -6.37
N ASP A 56 -8.14 -15.37 -7.68
CA ASP A 56 -8.06 -14.11 -8.40
C ASP A 56 -9.45 -13.48 -8.54
N LYS A 57 -9.68 -12.45 -7.71
CA LYS A 57 -10.81 -11.53 -7.81
C LYS A 57 -10.93 -11.02 -9.26
N LEU A 58 -12.14 -11.03 -9.81
CA LEU A 58 -12.44 -10.23 -11.01
C LEU A 58 -11.91 -8.80 -10.76
N PRO A 59 -11.10 -8.27 -11.70
CA PRO A 59 -10.66 -6.88 -11.70
C PRO A 59 -11.83 -5.93 -11.41
N SER A 60 -11.59 -4.89 -10.61
CA SER A 60 -12.64 -3.99 -10.12
C SER A 60 -13.43 -3.31 -11.23
N ASP A 61 -12.78 -3.05 -12.36
CA ASP A 61 -13.36 -2.59 -13.62
C ASP A 61 -14.41 -3.56 -14.15
N ILE A 62 -14.13 -4.87 -14.22
CA ILE A 62 -15.12 -5.86 -14.66
C ILE A 62 -16.30 -5.94 -13.68
N ARG A 63 -16.04 -5.86 -12.37
CA ARG A 63 -17.11 -5.86 -11.36
C ARG A 63 -18.01 -4.62 -11.48
N ASN A 64 -17.41 -3.45 -11.69
CA ASN A 64 -18.13 -2.19 -11.86
C ASN A 64 -18.95 -2.18 -13.15
N SER A 65 -18.41 -2.72 -14.25
CA SER A 65 -19.13 -2.86 -15.51
C SER A 65 -20.33 -3.80 -15.38
N LEU A 66 -20.17 -4.95 -14.73
CA LEU A 66 -21.28 -5.89 -14.49
C LEU A 66 -22.37 -5.29 -13.59
N GLN A 67 -22.00 -4.48 -12.59
CA GLN A 67 -22.97 -3.78 -11.75
C GLN A 67 -23.72 -2.71 -12.55
N ARG A 68 -23.02 -1.92 -13.39
CA ARG A 68 -23.66 -0.92 -14.27
C ARG A 68 -24.59 -1.55 -15.29
N MET A 69 -24.21 -2.68 -15.90
CA MET A 69 -25.07 -3.45 -16.79
C MET A 69 -26.36 -3.87 -16.09
N ARG A 70 -26.26 -4.33 -14.82
CA ARG A 70 -27.43 -4.68 -14.01
C ARG A 70 -28.32 -3.47 -13.69
N ASP A 71 -27.72 -2.34 -13.31
CA ASP A 71 -28.46 -1.15 -12.90
C ASP A 71 -29.15 -0.44 -14.09
N THR A 72 -28.62 -0.61 -15.30
CA THR A 72 -29.15 -0.03 -16.55
C THR A 72 -30.04 -0.99 -17.34
N GLY A 73 -30.15 -2.25 -16.93
CA GLY A 73 -30.88 -3.28 -17.67
C GLY A 73 -30.21 -3.71 -18.99
N ILE A 74 -28.94 -3.33 -19.19
CA ILE A 74 -28.17 -3.57 -20.40
C ILE A 74 -27.55 -4.97 -20.36
N SER A 75 -27.64 -5.71 -21.48
CA SER A 75 -27.31 -7.13 -21.53
C SER A 75 -25.91 -7.42 -22.11
N THR A 76 -25.33 -6.48 -22.85
CA THR A 76 -24.00 -6.63 -23.45
C THR A 76 -23.05 -5.45 -23.16
N TYR A 77 -21.75 -5.68 -23.30
CA TYR A 77 -20.74 -4.61 -23.12
C TYR A 77 -20.79 -3.55 -24.23
N SER A 78 -21.18 -3.93 -25.44
CA SER A 78 -21.31 -3.00 -26.58
C SER A 78 -22.44 -2.00 -26.32
N GLU A 79 -23.60 -2.50 -25.86
CA GLU A 79 -24.74 -1.68 -25.47
C GLU A 79 -24.38 -0.72 -24.32
N LEU A 80 -23.56 -1.16 -23.35
CA LEU A 80 -23.14 -0.32 -22.24
C LEU A 80 -22.19 0.80 -22.71
N ALA A 81 -21.28 0.49 -23.64
CA ALA A 81 -20.38 1.49 -24.22
C ALA A 81 -21.16 2.56 -25.00
N GLU A 82 -22.10 2.13 -25.85
CA GLU A 82 -22.96 3.00 -26.63
C GLU A 82 -23.87 3.86 -25.72
N HIS A 83 -24.43 3.27 -24.66
CA HIS A 83 -25.24 4.00 -23.68
C HIS A 83 -24.43 5.08 -22.93
N LEU A 84 -23.19 4.80 -22.55
CA LEU A 84 -22.32 5.77 -21.89
C LEU A 84 -21.89 6.89 -22.84
N GLU A 85 -21.66 6.58 -24.11
CA GLU A 85 -21.33 7.55 -25.16
C GLU A 85 -22.52 8.47 -25.47
N GLN A 86 -23.73 7.92 -25.61
CA GLN A 86 -24.96 8.69 -25.79
C GLN A 86 -25.25 9.62 -24.61
N ARG A 87 -24.99 9.19 -23.36
CA ARG A 87 -25.14 10.05 -22.18
C ARG A 87 -24.09 11.17 -22.11
N ALA A 88 -22.86 10.90 -22.57
CA ALA A 88 -21.82 11.92 -22.65
C ALA A 88 -22.14 13.00 -23.71
N ILE A 89 -22.74 12.59 -24.83
CA ILE A 89 -23.19 13.49 -25.91
C ILE A 89 -24.40 14.32 -25.48
N ALA A 90 -25.30 13.76 -24.65
CA ALA A 90 -26.54 14.42 -24.24
C ALA A 90 -26.36 15.60 -23.25
N GLY A 91 -25.13 15.93 -22.84
CA GLY A 91 -24.85 17.08 -21.97
C GLY A 91 -25.48 16.99 -20.58
N ASP A 92 -25.86 15.79 -20.16
CA ASP A 92 -26.43 15.50 -18.84
C ASP A 92 -25.34 15.81 -17.80
N GLU A 93 -25.46 16.95 -17.10
CA GLU A 93 -24.51 17.39 -16.09
C GLU A 93 -24.38 16.32 -15.01
N LEU A 94 -23.31 15.53 -15.10
CA LEU A 94 -22.79 14.76 -13.99
C LEU A 94 -22.44 15.76 -12.90
N ASN A 95 -23.33 15.90 -11.91
CA ASN A 95 -22.98 16.33 -10.55
C ASN A 95 -21.64 15.68 -10.22
N THR A 96 -20.60 16.53 -10.20
CA THR A 96 -19.17 16.21 -10.09
C THR A 96 -18.90 14.79 -9.59
N VAL A 97 -18.88 13.84 -10.53
CA VAL A 97 -18.28 12.54 -10.26
C VAL A 97 -16.79 12.82 -10.22
N ASP A 98 -16.28 12.76 -9.01
CA ASP A 98 -14.87 12.84 -8.64
C ASP A 98 -14.05 11.79 -9.40
N LEU A 99 -13.72 12.11 -10.64
CA LEU A 99 -12.71 11.42 -11.45
C LEU A 99 -11.33 11.86 -10.97
N ARG A 100 -11.03 11.67 -9.68
CA ARG A 100 -9.65 11.74 -9.19
C ARG A 100 -8.86 10.61 -9.87
N PRO A 101 -7.92 10.89 -10.79
CA PRO A 101 -7.03 9.88 -11.29
C PRO A 101 -6.14 9.46 -10.12
N TYR A 102 -5.84 8.17 -10.06
CA TYR A 102 -4.92 7.59 -9.12
C TYR A 102 -3.63 8.44 -8.95
N GLY A 103 -3.52 9.10 -7.80
CA GLY A 103 -2.26 9.25 -7.07
C GLY A 103 -1.15 10.12 -7.67
N HIS A 104 -1.44 11.04 -8.58
CA HIS A 104 -0.56 12.18 -8.84
C HIS A 104 -1.09 13.39 -8.07
N SER A 105 -0.25 14.04 -7.27
CA SER A 105 -0.60 15.31 -6.63
C SER A 105 -0.96 16.33 -7.72
N ASP A 106 -1.92 17.22 -7.47
CA ASP A 106 -2.30 18.32 -8.36
C ASP A 106 -1.09 19.10 -8.90
N ALA A 107 0.00 19.15 -8.12
CA ALA A 107 1.29 19.71 -8.52
C ALA A 107 1.93 19.05 -9.76
N SER A 108 1.83 17.73 -9.95
CA SER A 108 2.40 17.04 -11.12
C SER A 108 1.62 17.35 -12.39
N GLN A 109 0.30 17.43 -12.29
CA GLN A 109 -0.56 17.83 -13.40
C GLN A 109 -0.39 19.33 -13.71
N ALA A 110 -0.25 20.17 -12.68
CA ALA A 110 0.00 21.61 -12.84
C ALA A 110 1.37 21.89 -13.48
N ILE A 111 2.44 21.19 -13.07
CA ILE A 111 3.76 21.29 -13.72
C ILE A 111 3.66 20.85 -15.18
N PHE A 112 2.96 19.75 -15.45
CA PHE A 112 2.75 19.25 -16.80
C PHE A 112 1.99 20.26 -17.69
N ASN A 113 0.87 20.80 -17.20
CA ASN A 113 0.08 21.80 -17.91
C ASN A 113 0.88 23.09 -18.13
N HIS A 114 1.63 23.55 -17.12
CA HIS A 114 2.47 24.73 -17.23
C HIS A 114 3.56 24.59 -18.30
N GLN A 115 4.22 23.43 -18.38
CA GLN A 115 5.23 23.16 -19.43
C GLN A 115 4.60 22.94 -20.82
N ALA A 116 3.37 22.41 -20.88
CA ALA A 116 2.61 22.30 -22.13
C ALA A 116 2.17 23.68 -22.65
N ASP A 117 1.81 24.60 -21.74
CA ASP A 117 1.40 25.98 -22.04
C ASP A 117 2.59 26.88 -22.40
N GLN A 118 3.78 26.63 -21.83
CA GLN A 118 5.04 27.32 -22.19
C GLN A 118 5.58 26.94 -23.59
N GLY A 119 4.92 26.04 -24.33
CA GLY A 119 5.32 25.64 -25.68
C GLY A 119 6.60 24.78 -25.76
N GLU A 120 7.37 24.63 -24.67
CA GLU A 120 8.60 23.83 -24.62
C GLU A 120 8.36 22.32 -24.83
N LEU A 121 7.18 21.78 -24.46
CA LEU A 121 6.87 20.36 -24.61
C LEU A 121 6.04 20.01 -25.87
N ARG A 122 5.45 20.99 -26.56
CA ARG A 122 4.50 20.76 -27.67
C ARG A 122 5.12 20.72 -29.07
N ARG A 123 6.45 20.82 -29.21
CA ARG A 123 7.14 20.65 -30.50
C ARG A 123 8.32 19.68 -30.41
N THR A 124 8.11 18.43 -30.02
CA THR A 124 9.13 17.39 -30.20
C THR A 124 8.98 16.71 -31.57
N GLY A 125 9.12 17.50 -32.65
CA GLY A 125 9.47 16.92 -33.94
C GLY A 125 10.92 16.43 -33.85
N GLY A 126 11.13 15.22 -33.33
CA GLY A 126 12.49 14.71 -33.13
C GLY A 126 12.65 13.47 -32.27
N ILE A 127 11.62 13.06 -31.52
CA ILE A 127 11.66 11.77 -30.80
C ILE A 127 11.28 10.66 -31.77
N ALA A 128 12.28 9.99 -32.32
CA ALA A 128 12.11 8.85 -33.21
C ALA A 128 12.11 7.51 -32.44
N THR A 129 12.75 7.45 -31.27
CA THR A 129 12.93 6.18 -30.53
C THR A 129 12.45 6.23 -29.09
N TYR A 130 12.15 5.06 -28.53
CA TYR A 130 11.88 4.92 -27.10
C TYR A 130 13.09 5.34 -26.24
N GLY A 131 14.32 5.27 -26.75
CA GLY A 131 15.52 5.74 -26.04
C GLY A 131 15.50 7.23 -25.75
N GLN A 132 15.21 8.04 -26.77
CA GLN A 132 15.09 9.50 -26.63
C GLN A 132 13.93 9.84 -25.68
N ALA A 133 12.79 9.17 -25.85
CA ALA A 133 11.65 9.36 -24.97
C ALA A 133 11.95 8.98 -23.51
N LEU A 134 12.77 7.93 -23.28
CA LEU A 134 13.20 7.51 -21.96
C LEU A 134 14.08 8.57 -21.29
N THR A 135 14.99 9.22 -22.02
CA THR A 135 15.80 10.34 -21.51
C THR A 135 14.94 11.51 -21.04
N GLU A 136 13.88 11.84 -21.77
CA GLU A 136 12.94 12.89 -21.32
C GLU A 136 12.14 12.45 -20.09
N PHE A 137 11.69 11.21 -20.06
CA PHE A 137 10.99 10.66 -18.90
C PHE A 137 11.89 10.60 -17.65
N GLU A 138 13.17 10.32 -17.83
CA GLU A 138 14.19 10.38 -16.78
C GLU A 138 14.30 11.80 -16.19
N ALA A 139 14.40 12.82 -17.04
CA ALA A 139 14.43 14.22 -16.61
C ALA A 139 13.15 14.60 -15.84
N PHE A 140 11.98 14.23 -16.37
CA PHE A 140 10.69 14.41 -15.70
C PHE A 140 10.64 13.72 -14.33
N LYS A 141 11.08 12.47 -14.23
CA LYS A 141 11.11 11.75 -12.95
C LYS A 141 12.09 12.38 -11.96
N LYS A 142 13.26 12.82 -12.42
CA LYS A 142 14.24 13.51 -11.58
C LYS A 142 13.65 14.77 -10.96
N LEU A 143 12.92 15.57 -11.74
CA LEU A 143 12.23 16.78 -11.27
C LEU A 143 11.22 16.47 -10.16
N ILE A 144 10.41 15.41 -10.33
CA ILE A 144 9.36 15.05 -9.35
C ILE A 144 9.95 14.47 -8.06
N VAL A 145 10.94 13.58 -8.16
CA VAL A 145 11.39 12.79 -7.00
C VAL A 145 12.51 13.47 -6.21
N GLY A 146 13.21 14.43 -6.82
CA GLY A 146 14.40 15.07 -6.28
C GLY A 146 15.64 14.15 -6.24
N ASP A 147 16.82 14.75 -6.02
CA ASP A 147 18.11 14.08 -6.16
C ASP A 147 18.30 12.87 -5.23
N ALA A 148 17.78 12.94 -4.00
CA ALA A 148 17.96 11.88 -3.00
C ALA A 148 17.36 10.54 -3.46
N LYS A 149 16.23 10.57 -4.18
CA LYS A 149 15.56 9.38 -4.72
C LYS A 149 16.02 9.03 -6.14
N TRP A 150 16.61 9.99 -6.85
CA TRP A 150 17.05 9.82 -8.22
C TRP A 150 18.09 8.70 -8.36
N SER A 151 19.07 8.61 -7.46
CA SER A 151 20.13 7.58 -7.53
C SER A 151 19.59 6.15 -7.66
N THR A 152 18.51 5.81 -6.94
CA THR A 152 17.87 4.49 -6.98
C THR A 152 17.06 4.26 -8.26
N LEU A 153 16.50 5.32 -8.86
CA LEU A 153 15.77 5.22 -10.12
C LEU A 153 16.72 5.17 -11.32
N ASN A 154 17.83 5.92 -11.25
CA ASN A 154 18.82 6.00 -12.32
C ASN A 154 19.41 4.62 -12.66
N SER A 155 19.70 3.78 -11.67
CA SER A 155 20.18 2.42 -11.93
C SER A 155 19.15 1.53 -12.65
N LYS A 156 17.86 1.74 -12.39
CA LYS A 156 16.76 1.03 -13.08
C LYS A 156 16.62 1.53 -14.52
N PHE A 157 16.73 2.84 -14.74
CA PHE A 157 16.74 3.43 -16.07
C PHE A 157 17.93 2.96 -16.91
N ALA A 158 19.13 2.98 -16.34
CA ALA A 158 20.33 2.43 -16.97
C ALA A 158 20.16 0.96 -17.36
N PHE A 159 19.44 0.17 -16.57
CA PHE A 159 19.11 -1.21 -16.91
C PHE A 159 18.10 -1.34 -18.06
N ILE A 160 17.04 -0.53 -18.08
CA ILE A 160 15.97 -0.62 -19.10
C ILE A 160 16.45 -0.08 -20.45
N ARG A 161 17.31 0.95 -20.46
CA ARG A 161 17.71 1.69 -21.66
C ARG A 161 18.21 0.82 -22.82
N PRO A 162 19.13 -0.15 -22.63
CA PRO A 162 19.64 -0.98 -23.73
C PRO A 162 18.54 -1.78 -24.46
N TYR A 163 17.42 -2.07 -23.80
CA TYR A 163 16.30 -2.81 -24.39
C TYR A 163 15.37 -1.94 -25.22
N LEU A 164 15.37 -0.61 -25.00
CA LEU A 164 14.42 0.31 -25.64
C LEU A 164 15.09 1.30 -26.59
N GLN A 165 16.40 1.55 -26.45
CA GLN A 165 17.06 2.69 -27.09
C GLN A 165 16.97 2.74 -28.62
N ASN A 166 16.91 1.57 -29.26
CA ASN A 166 16.90 1.41 -30.71
C ASN A 166 15.52 1.08 -31.28
N ILE A 167 14.48 1.00 -30.43
CA ILE A 167 13.12 0.67 -30.87
C ILE A 167 12.44 1.97 -31.29
N GLU A 168 11.90 1.99 -32.51
CA GLU A 168 11.10 3.12 -33.01
C GLU A 168 9.88 3.36 -32.10
N LEU A 169 9.60 4.62 -31.82
CA LEU A 169 8.52 5.02 -30.94
C LEU A 169 7.18 4.46 -31.45
N GLY A 170 6.40 3.85 -30.55
CA GLY A 170 5.11 3.23 -30.91
C GLY A 170 5.21 1.85 -31.56
N LYS A 171 6.41 1.34 -31.88
CA LYS A 171 6.59 0.06 -32.58
C LYS A 171 7.17 -1.07 -31.74
N ILE A 172 7.05 -1.00 -30.41
CA ILE A 172 7.51 -2.11 -29.55
C ILE A 172 6.65 -3.35 -29.83
N SER A 173 7.30 -4.45 -30.16
CA SER A 173 6.68 -5.76 -30.39
C SER A 173 6.49 -6.53 -29.09
N LEU A 174 5.65 -7.58 -29.15
CA LEU A 174 5.49 -8.52 -28.04
C LEU A 174 6.83 -9.19 -27.67
N GLN A 175 7.63 -9.56 -28.68
CA GLN A 175 8.92 -10.23 -28.48
C GLN A 175 9.94 -9.33 -27.76
N GLU A 176 10.01 -8.05 -28.12
CA GLU A 176 10.89 -7.09 -27.44
C GLU A 176 10.46 -6.85 -26.00
N TRP A 177 9.15 -6.76 -25.76
CA TRP A 177 8.59 -6.67 -24.41
C TRP A 177 8.90 -7.92 -23.59
N GLU A 178 8.71 -9.12 -24.14
CA GLU A 178 9.02 -10.38 -23.48
C GLU A 178 10.51 -10.50 -23.15
N LYS A 179 11.39 -10.05 -24.06
CA LYS A 179 12.83 -9.98 -23.82
C LYS A 179 13.17 -9.06 -22.65
N LEU A 180 12.60 -7.86 -22.60
CA LEU A 180 12.79 -6.93 -21.47
C LEU A 180 12.23 -7.50 -20.16
N PHE A 181 11.01 -8.05 -20.19
CA PHE A 181 10.39 -8.65 -19.01
C PHE A 181 11.21 -9.84 -18.48
N ALA A 182 11.67 -10.73 -19.36
CA ALA A 182 12.55 -11.84 -19.00
C ALA A 182 13.84 -11.32 -18.34
N ALA A 183 14.47 -10.30 -18.91
CA ALA A 183 15.67 -9.69 -18.32
C ALA A 183 15.41 -9.07 -16.93
N ILE A 184 14.28 -8.39 -16.73
CA ILE A 184 13.88 -7.87 -15.42
C ILE A 184 13.69 -9.02 -14.43
N LYS A 185 13.01 -10.10 -14.85
CA LYS A 185 12.66 -11.24 -14.00
C LYS A 185 13.87 -12.10 -13.61
N THR A 186 14.83 -12.29 -14.51
CA THR A 186 15.97 -13.20 -14.31
C THR A 186 17.24 -12.52 -13.82
N ASN A 187 17.20 -11.21 -13.54
CA ASN A 187 18.35 -10.48 -13.02
C ASN A 187 18.75 -11.01 -11.63
N LYS A 188 19.87 -11.75 -11.57
CA LYS A 188 20.38 -12.41 -10.35
C LYS A 188 20.75 -11.44 -9.23
N ASN A 189 21.03 -10.18 -9.55
CA ASN A 189 21.38 -9.16 -8.57
C ASN A 189 20.15 -8.51 -7.93
N TRP A 190 18.94 -8.86 -8.37
CA TRP A 190 17.71 -8.25 -7.92
C TRP A 190 16.87 -9.20 -7.09
N SER A 191 16.40 -8.70 -5.95
CA SER A 191 15.28 -9.34 -5.26
C SER A 191 14.01 -9.27 -6.12
N PRO A 192 13.04 -10.18 -5.92
CA PRO A 192 11.73 -10.09 -6.57
C PRO A 192 11.02 -8.74 -6.34
N ALA A 193 11.26 -8.10 -5.19
CA ALA A 193 10.74 -6.76 -4.91
C ALA A 193 11.36 -5.71 -5.84
N THR A 194 12.68 -5.73 -6.00
CA THR A 194 13.41 -4.82 -6.89
C THR A 194 12.98 -5.00 -8.34
N ALA A 195 12.90 -6.25 -8.83
CA ALA A 195 12.42 -6.56 -10.17
C ALA A 195 10.98 -6.08 -10.40
N GLY A 196 10.09 -6.30 -9.43
CA GLY A 196 8.72 -5.79 -9.46
C GLY A 196 8.65 -4.26 -9.54
N ASP A 197 9.47 -3.55 -8.76
CA ASP A 197 9.52 -2.08 -8.82
C ASP A 197 10.07 -1.57 -10.16
N THR A 198 11.05 -2.25 -10.75
CA THR A 198 11.56 -1.94 -12.09
C THR A 198 10.48 -2.15 -13.16
N LEU A 199 9.70 -3.23 -13.06
CA LEU A 199 8.57 -3.47 -13.96
C LEU A 199 7.49 -2.38 -13.83
N ILE A 200 7.18 -1.95 -12.61
CA ILE A 200 6.24 -0.84 -12.35
C ILE A 200 6.76 0.47 -12.97
N LEU A 201 8.06 0.76 -12.82
CA LEU A 201 8.68 1.93 -13.45
C LEU A 201 8.58 1.87 -14.97
N THR A 202 8.86 0.71 -15.56
CA THR A 202 8.76 0.47 -17.01
C THR A 202 7.33 0.69 -17.50
N ARG A 203 6.33 0.15 -16.81
CA ARG A 203 4.91 0.40 -17.13
C ARG A 203 4.53 1.86 -16.99
N SER A 204 5.05 2.53 -15.97
CA SER A 204 4.81 3.97 -15.77
C SER A 204 5.39 4.81 -16.91
N PHE A 205 6.48 4.38 -17.52
CA PHE A 205 7.04 5.02 -18.72
C PHE A 205 6.09 4.88 -19.92
N PHE A 206 5.61 3.68 -20.23
CA PHE A 206 4.64 3.49 -21.33
C PHE A 206 3.33 4.24 -21.10
N LYS A 207 2.83 4.24 -19.85
CA LYS A 207 1.67 5.02 -19.47
C LYS A 207 1.89 6.52 -19.70
N TRP A 208 3.06 7.04 -19.32
CA TRP A 208 3.43 8.44 -19.56
C TRP A 208 3.49 8.77 -21.06
N LEU A 209 4.00 7.87 -21.92
CA LEU A 209 3.98 8.08 -23.37
C LEU A 209 2.56 8.20 -23.92
N HIS A 210 1.62 7.42 -23.38
CA HIS A 210 0.22 7.50 -23.77
C HIS A 210 -0.44 8.80 -23.30
N GLU A 211 -0.24 9.17 -22.03
CA GLU A 211 -0.77 10.42 -21.47
C GLU A 211 -0.19 11.67 -22.15
N THR A 212 1.04 11.59 -22.65
CA THR A 212 1.68 12.67 -23.42
C THR A 212 1.41 12.61 -24.92
N THR A 213 0.50 11.73 -25.38
CA THR A 213 0.13 11.55 -26.79
C THR A 213 1.30 11.20 -27.73
N ARG A 214 2.39 10.66 -27.17
CA ARG A 214 3.61 10.31 -27.92
C ARG A 214 3.54 8.92 -28.52
N ALA A 215 2.89 7.98 -27.83
CA ALA A 215 2.64 6.62 -28.31
C ALA A 215 1.48 5.97 -27.56
N SER A 216 0.68 5.15 -28.23
CA SER A 216 -0.31 4.29 -27.54
C SER A 216 0.40 3.27 -26.65
N THR A 217 -0.13 3.00 -25.45
CA THR A 217 0.36 1.90 -24.61
C THR A 217 -0.04 0.56 -25.24
N PRO A 218 0.90 -0.32 -25.60
CA PRO A 218 0.55 -1.65 -26.11
C PRO A 218 -0.20 -2.46 -25.04
N PRO A 219 -1.29 -3.19 -25.38
CA PRO A 219 -2.12 -3.90 -24.40
C PRO A 219 -1.34 -4.92 -23.54
N PHE A 220 -0.30 -5.54 -24.11
CA PHE A 220 0.51 -6.53 -23.41
C PHE A 220 1.37 -5.92 -22.29
N VAL A 221 1.73 -4.63 -22.36
CA VAL A 221 2.52 -3.95 -21.31
C VAL A 221 1.78 -3.93 -19.98
N THR A 222 0.45 -3.75 -20.03
CA THR A 222 -0.44 -3.73 -18.86
C THR A 222 -0.98 -5.09 -18.47
N SER A 223 -0.68 -6.15 -19.24
CA SER A 223 -1.23 -7.47 -19.00
C SER A 223 -0.77 -8.07 -17.67
N SER A 224 -1.71 -8.67 -16.94
CA SER A 224 -1.46 -9.33 -15.65
C SER A 224 -0.58 -10.58 -15.76
N ILE A 225 -0.42 -11.14 -16.96
CA ILE A 225 0.48 -12.29 -17.21
C ILE A 225 1.94 -11.93 -16.94
N TYR A 226 2.32 -10.67 -17.15
CA TYR A 226 3.64 -10.14 -16.83
C TYR A 226 3.64 -9.64 -15.39
N LYS A 227 3.73 -10.56 -14.44
CA LYS A 227 3.89 -10.25 -13.02
C LYS A 227 5.17 -10.85 -12.48
N ILE A 228 5.82 -10.13 -11.57
CA ILE A 228 6.89 -10.67 -10.74
C ILE A 228 6.23 -11.18 -9.48
N ASP A 229 6.15 -12.50 -9.36
CA ASP A 229 5.62 -13.12 -8.16
C ASP A 229 6.53 -12.80 -6.98
N LYS A 230 5.93 -12.30 -5.91
CA LYS A 230 6.62 -12.03 -4.65
C LYS A 230 6.31 -13.21 -3.74
N GLU A 231 7.34 -13.92 -3.34
CA GLU A 231 7.21 -14.92 -2.28
C GLU A 231 6.69 -14.23 -1.02
N TYR A 232 5.62 -14.79 -0.46
CA TYR A 232 5.10 -14.33 0.82
C TYR A 232 6.07 -14.78 1.90
N LYS A 233 6.98 -13.88 2.31
CA LYS A 233 7.84 -14.12 3.45
C LYS A 233 7.01 -14.07 4.72
N GLN A 234 7.16 -15.08 5.58
CA GLN A 234 6.58 -15.06 6.91
C GLN A 234 7.02 -13.78 7.62
N ILE A 235 6.06 -13.08 8.24
CA ILE A 235 6.36 -11.85 8.96
C ILE A 235 7.09 -12.23 10.24
N GLU A 236 8.38 -11.92 10.29
CA GLU A 236 9.18 -12.07 11.49
C GLU A 236 8.93 -10.91 12.47
N PHE A 237 9.06 -11.22 13.75
CA PHE A 237 8.97 -10.30 14.88
C PHE A 237 9.93 -10.78 15.98
N PHE A 238 10.19 -9.92 16.97
CA PHE A 238 10.96 -10.30 18.15
C PHE A 238 10.18 -11.26 19.05
N SER A 239 10.84 -12.31 19.54
CA SER A 239 10.32 -13.15 20.63
C SER A 239 10.38 -12.41 21.97
N VAL A 240 9.79 -13.00 23.02
CA VAL A 240 9.84 -12.43 24.38
C VAL A 240 11.28 -12.40 24.88
N GLU A 241 12.01 -13.49 24.68
CA GLU A 241 13.40 -13.67 25.09
C GLU A 241 14.32 -12.66 24.39
N GLU A 242 14.11 -12.42 23.09
CA GLU A 242 14.86 -11.40 22.35
C GLU A 242 14.61 -9.99 22.90
N ILE A 243 13.35 -9.66 23.23
CA ILE A 243 13.03 -8.36 23.84
C ILE A 243 13.68 -8.24 25.21
N GLU A 244 13.65 -9.28 26.04
CA GLU A 244 14.32 -9.28 27.35
C GLU A 244 15.83 -9.06 27.22
N LEU A 245 16.50 -9.78 26.30
CA LEU A 245 17.93 -9.61 26.03
C LEU A 245 18.27 -8.20 25.54
N ILE A 246 17.48 -7.67 24.61
CA ILE A 246 17.68 -6.31 24.11
C ILE A 246 17.50 -5.30 25.24
N MET A 247 16.44 -5.43 26.03
CA MET A 247 16.19 -4.53 27.16
C MET A 247 17.30 -4.65 28.20
N ALA A 248 17.85 -5.84 28.47
CA ALA A 248 18.97 -5.99 29.40
C ALA A 248 20.24 -5.26 28.93
N ALA A 249 20.57 -5.35 27.64
CA ALA A 249 21.75 -4.74 27.05
C ALA A 249 21.63 -3.22 26.79
N ALA A 250 20.41 -2.70 26.68
CA ALA A 250 20.15 -1.31 26.33
C ALA A 250 20.47 -0.31 27.47
N THR A 251 21.05 0.84 27.10
CA THR A 251 21.19 2.00 28.00
C THR A 251 19.81 2.56 28.38
N PRO A 252 19.70 3.41 29.44
CA PRO A 252 18.41 3.97 29.85
C PRO A 252 17.65 4.70 28.74
N ILE A 253 18.35 5.47 27.90
CA ILE A 253 17.72 6.19 26.77
C ILE A 253 17.29 5.23 25.65
N GLN A 254 18.10 4.21 25.34
CA GLN A 254 17.75 3.17 24.37
C GLN A 254 16.54 2.36 24.81
N LYS A 255 16.46 1.97 26.09
CA LYS A 255 15.28 1.32 26.68
C LYS A 255 14.02 2.14 26.44
N LEU A 256 14.08 3.44 26.72
CA LEU A 256 12.96 4.34 26.48
C LEU A 256 12.55 4.38 25.00
N HIS A 257 13.52 4.48 24.08
CA HIS A 257 13.23 4.43 22.65
C HIS A 257 12.49 3.15 22.25
N TYR A 258 12.99 1.98 22.66
CA TYR A 258 12.41 0.70 22.29
C TYR A 258 11.04 0.47 22.94
N GLN A 259 10.87 0.89 24.18
CA GLN A 259 9.57 0.86 24.87
C GLN A 259 8.53 1.74 24.16
N LEU A 260 8.90 2.93 23.69
CA LEU A 260 8.00 3.78 22.89
C LEU A 260 7.69 3.15 21.52
N MET A 261 8.65 2.46 20.90
CA MET A 261 8.42 1.74 19.64
C MET A 261 7.46 0.56 19.81
N LEU A 262 7.46 -0.11 20.97
CA LEU A 262 6.52 -1.18 21.32
C LEU A 262 5.16 -0.65 21.79
N ASN A 263 5.12 0.38 22.63
CA ASN A 263 3.89 0.95 23.18
C ASN A 263 3.08 1.66 22.08
N CYS A 264 3.73 2.53 21.31
CA CYS A 264 3.06 3.43 20.37
C CYS A 264 3.30 3.06 18.90
N GLY A 265 3.95 1.93 18.63
CA GLY A 265 4.26 1.51 17.27
C GLY A 265 5.17 2.48 16.52
N MET A 266 6.02 3.25 17.21
CA MET A 266 6.86 4.25 16.56
C MET A 266 7.98 3.61 15.73
N THR A 267 8.41 4.30 14.66
CA THR A 267 9.68 4.04 13.98
C THR A 267 10.77 4.98 14.50
N ALA A 268 12.04 4.73 14.15
CA ALA A 268 13.14 5.64 14.50
C ALA A 268 12.89 7.09 14.03
N ALA A 269 12.40 7.25 12.80
CA ALA A 269 11.98 8.56 12.27
C ALA A 269 10.82 9.17 13.08
N ASP A 270 9.87 8.35 13.56
CA ASP A 270 8.78 8.85 14.41
C ASP A 270 9.31 9.36 15.76
N LEU A 271 10.32 8.70 16.34
CA LEU A 271 10.99 9.13 17.58
C LEU A 271 11.74 10.45 17.34
N SER A 272 12.49 10.54 16.24
CA SER A 272 13.23 11.76 15.89
C SER A 272 12.35 12.99 15.67
N GLU A 273 11.09 12.79 15.26
CA GLU A 273 10.12 13.87 15.03
C GLU A 273 9.14 14.07 16.19
N LEU A 274 9.31 13.36 17.30
CA LEU A 274 8.43 13.46 18.46
C LEU A 274 8.59 14.82 19.12
N LYS A 275 7.49 15.57 19.28
CA LYS A 275 7.53 16.92 19.89
C LYS A 275 7.09 16.89 21.36
N PRO A 276 7.67 17.73 22.24
CA PRO A 276 7.23 17.79 23.64
C PRO A 276 5.74 18.11 23.77
N SER A 277 5.19 18.96 22.89
CA SER A 277 3.77 19.33 22.87
C SER A 277 2.82 18.18 22.50
N GLN A 278 3.33 17.04 22.04
CA GLN A 278 2.52 15.85 21.74
C GLN A 278 2.35 14.97 22.97
N VAL A 279 3.19 15.16 24.00
CA VAL A 279 3.19 14.36 25.23
C VAL A 279 2.41 15.11 26.31
N ASP A 280 1.33 14.51 26.77
CA ASP A 280 0.65 14.93 27.98
C ASP A 280 1.32 14.25 29.17
N TYR A 281 2.31 14.94 29.75
CA TYR A 281 3.08 14.44 30.89
C TYR A 281 2.25 14.26 32.17
N LYS A 282 1.09 14.92 32.26
CA LYS A 282 0.20 14.83 33.41
C LYS A 282 -0.67 13.58 33.32
N ASN A 283 -1.30 13.36 32.17
CA ASN A 283 -2.21 12.23 31.97
C ASN A 283 -1.50 10.96 31.46
N GLY A 284 -0.23 11.06 31.10
CA GLY A 284 0.53 9.94 30.55
C GLY A 284 -0.01 9.50 29.20
N THR A 285 -0.29 10.45 28.31
CA THR A 285 -0.76 10.13 26.95
C THR A 285 0.12 10.79 25.89
N LEU A 286 0.19 10.16 24.72
CA LEU A 286 0.90 10.67 23.55
C LEU A 286 -0.09 10.83 22.40
N THR A 287 -0.28 12.06 21.90
CA THR A 287 -1.14 12.33 20.74
C THR A 287 -0.29 12.74 19.55
N ARG A 288 -0.24 11.91 18.49
CA ARG A 288 0.59 12.21 17.31
C ARG A 288 -0.07 11.86 15.99
N ARG A 289 0.31 12.63 14.96
CA ARG A 289 0.08 12.32 13.56
C ARG A 289 1.37 11.82 12.93
N ARG A 290 1.33 10.68 12.24
CA ARG A 290 2.53 10.06 11.68
C ARG A 290 3.18 10.92 10.58
N GLY A 291 4.47 11.21 10.74
CA GLY A 291 5.25 12.08 9.85
C GLY A 291 5.42 11.58 8.41
N LYS A 292 5.43 10.25 8.21
CA LYS A 292 5.60 9.61 6.89
C LYS A 292 4.69 10.17 5.80
N HIS A 293 3.52 10.64 6.18
CA HIS A 293 2.51 11.11 5.25
C HIS A 293 2.41 12.64 5.16
N LYS A 294 3.29 13.42 5.81
CA LYS A 294 3.26 14.90 5.80
C LYS A 294 3.26 15.50 4.39
N LYS A 295 4.00 14.90 3.44
CA LYS A 295 4.10 15.40 2.05
C LYS A 295 2.87 15.11 1.21
N ASN A 296 2.16 14.03 1.53
CA ASN A 296 0.89 13.71 0.89
C ASN A 296 -0.17 14.30 1.82
N ALA A 297 -0.51 15.56 1.63
CA ALA A 297 -1.51 16.29 2.42
C ALA A 297 -2.93 15.71 2.30
N SER A 298 -3.08 14.41 2.01
CA SER A 298 -4.34 13.72 2.15
C SER A 298 -4.82 13.93 3.58
N ALA A 299 -5.95 14.62 3.71
CA ALA A 299 -6.59 14.98 4.97
C ALA A 299 -6.85 13.79 5.91
N ASN A 300 -6.72 12.55 5.42
CA ASN A 300 -7.17 11.33 6.07
C ASN A 300 -6.05 10.56 6.82
N ILE A 301 -4.98 11.23 7.25
CA ILE A 301 -3.96 10.58 8.09
C ILE A 301 -4.42 10.73 9.54
N PRO A 302 -4.72 9.62 10.25
CA PRO A 302 -5.25 9.70 11.60
C PRO A 302 -4.22 10.32 12.55
N THR A 303 -4.71 11.19 13.44
CA THR A 303 -4.00 11.57 14.65
C THR A 303 -4.37 10.53 15.69
N VAL A 304 -3.39 9.82 16.26
CA VAL A 304 -3.65 8.75 17.22
C VAL A 304 -3.21 9.18 18.62
N ARG A 305 -4.07 8.95 19.61
CA ARG A 305 -3.78 9.10 21.04
C ARG A 305 -3.47 7.73 21.64
N TYR A 306 -2.31 7.62 22.27
CA TYR A 306 -1.81 6.42 22.93
C TYR A 306 -1.74 6.65 24.43
N LYS A 307 -2.14 5.66 25.23
CA LYS A 307 -1.80 5.64 26.66
C LYS A 307 -0.35 5.15 26.83
N LEU A 308 0.47 5.96 27.49
CA LEU A 308 1.85 5.60 27.79
C LEU A 308 1.88 4.64 28.99
N TRP A 309 2.79 3.67 28.93
CA TRP A 309 3.17 2.90 30.11
C TRP A 309 3.88 3.80 31.10
N ASP A 310 3.80 3.46 32.39
CA ASP A 310 4.41 4.26 33.45
C ASP A 310 5.93 4.37 33.27
N CYS A 311 6.58 3.29 32.81
CA CYS A 311 8.00 3.30 32.49
C CYS A 311 8.36 4.25 31.33
N CYS A 312 7.53 4.31 30.28
CA CYS A 312 7.68 5.27 29.18
C CYS A 312 7.51 6.71 29.68
N LEU A 313 6.48 6.97 30.48
CA LEU A 313 6.21 8.31 31.02
C LEU A 313 7.35 8.77 31.95
N SER A 314 7.78 7.92 32.87
CA SER A 314 8.90 8.17 33.78
C SER A 314 10.19 8.43 32.99
N GLY A 315 10.46 7.61 31.97
CA GLY A 315 11.60 7.82 31.07
C GLY A 315 11.52 9.15 30.32
N LEU A 316 10.37 9.50 29.75
CA LEU A 316 10.16 10.79 29.08
C LEU A 316 10.34 11.98 30.04
N GLN A 317 9.90 11.86 31.29
CA GLN A 317 10.08 12.89 32.31
C GLN A 317 11.54 13.08 32.74
N LYS A 318 12.33 12.00 32.74
CA LYS A 318 13.74 12.02 33.18
C LYS A 318 14.72 12.33 32.06
N LEU A 319 14.51 11.74 30.89
CA LEU A 319 15.48 11.71 29.78
C LEU A 319 15.01 12.52 28.56
N GLY A 320 13.72 12.76 28.41
CA GLY A 320 13.16 13.52 27.29
C GLY A 320 13.35 15.03 27.48
N ASN A 321 13.69 15.73 26.41
CA ASN A 321 13.62 17.18 26.39
C ASN A 321 12.15 17.63 26.46
N LYS A 322 11.82 18.45 27.45
CA LYS A 322 10.46 18.97 27.69
C LYS A 322 10.19 20.28 26.97
N THR A 323 11.22 20.89 26.38
CA THR A 323 11.17 22.19 25.72
C THR A 323 11.78 22.11 24.32
N GLY A 324 11.51 23.10 23.47
CA GLY A 324 12.04 23.13 22.10
C GLY A 324 11.26 22.26 21.11
N GLU A 325 11.91 21.88 20.00
CA GLU A 325 11.23 21.28 18.85
C GLU A 325 11.01 19.76 18.99
N ASN A 326 12.01 19.02 19.48
CA ASN A 326 11.98 17.56 19.56
C ASN A 326 12.28 17.06 20.97
N VAL A 327 11.61 15.98 21.37
CA VAL A 327 11.81 15.29 22.67
C VAL A 327 13.19 14.64 22.74
N PHE A 328 13.64 14.06 21.63
CA PHE A 328 14.93 13.38 21.56
C PHE A 328 15.85 14.11 20.58
N LEU A 329 17.06 14.40 21.06
CA LEU A 329 18.14 15.01 20.30
C LEU A 329 19.38 14.14 20.47
N ALA A 330 20.23 14.12 19.44
CA ALA A 330 21.57 13.55 19.55
C ALA A 330 22.48 14.46 20.39
N ASP A 331 23.66 13.96 20.73
CA ASP A 331 24.65 14.69 21.55
C ASP A 331 25.06 16.04 20.94
N ASP A 332 24.94 16.21 19.62
CA ASP A 332 25.22 17.46 18.90
C ASP A 332 24.01 18.40 18.80
N GLY A 333 22.91 18.09 19.51
CA GLY A 333 21.68 18.85 19.52
C GLY A 333 20.80 18.68 18.28
N LYS A 334 21.19 17.83 17.31
CA LYS A 334 20.40 17.58 16.10
C LYS A 334 19.34 16.49 16.32
N PRO A 335 18.31 16.40 15.46
CA PRO A 335 17.36 15.29 15.49
C PRO A 335 18.06 13.93 15.31
N LEU A 336 17.56 12.88 15.96
CA LEU A 336 18.11 11.51 15.88
C LEU A 336 18.19 10.95 14.45
N CYS A 337 17.26 11.35 13.59
CA CYS A 337 17.24 11.03 12.17
C CYS A 337 17.27 12.33 11.36
N GLY A 338 18.39 12.61 10.71
CA GLY A 338 18.56 13.80 9.87
C GLY A 338 17.98 13.65 8.46
N LYS A 339 18.18 14.69 7.63
CA LYS A 339 18.03 14.58 6.17
C LYS A 339 19.06 13.64 5.53
N SER A 340 20.18 13.41 6.22
CA SER A 340 21.19 12.44 5.83
C SER A 340 20.67 11.01 5.99
N ARG A 341 21.29 10.05 5.31
CA ARG A 341 20.96 8.62 5.43
C ARG A 341 21.24 8.02 6.82
N ARG A 342 21.76 8.80 7.78
CA ARG A 342 22.17 8.31 9.10
C ARG A 342 20.97 8.31 10.05
N ASP A 343 20.68 7.14 10.60
CA ASP A 343 19.62 6.89 11.57
C ASP A 343 20.30 6.52 12.90
N LYS A 344 20.44 7.48 13.81
CA LYS A 344 21.19 7.29 15.05
C LYS A 344 20.62 6.16 15.91
N VAL A 345 19.30 5.97 15.90
CA VAL A 345 18.63 4.90 16.65
C VAL A 345 18.98 3.54 16.06
N ALA A 346 19.06 3.44 14.73
CA ALA A 346 19.53 2.22 14.07
C ALA A 346 21.01 1.96 14.37
N ASP A 347 21.88 2.96 14.19
CA ASP A 347 23.32 2.85 14.47
C ASP A 347 23.60 2.43 15.94
N GLU A 348 22.79 2.91 16.89
CA GLU A 348 22.86 2.52 18.30
C GLU A 348 22.35 1.11 18.56
N PHE A 349 21.32 0.69 17.84
CA PHE A 349 20.76 -0.64 17.94
C PHE A 349 21.71 -1.70 17.34
N ASP A 350 22.46 -1.37 16.29
CA ASP A 350 23.46 -2.27 15.68
C ASP A 350 24.49 -2.75 16.74
N LYS A 351 24.89 -1.89 17.68
CA LYS A 351 25.76 -2.27 18.82
C LYS A 351 25.12 -3.29 19.76
N ILE A 352 23.81 -3.20 19.94
CA ILE A 352 23.05 -4.20 20.71
C ILE A 352 22.99 -5.51 19.94
N GLN A 353 22.84 -5.47 18.61
CA GLN A 353 22.88 -6.67 17.77
C GLN A 353 24.23 -7.38 17.89
N GLU A 354 25.34 -6.64 17.85
CA GLU A 354 26.69 -7.18 18.08
C GLU A 354 26.83 -7.86 19.45
N THR A 355 26.23 -7.27 20.49
CA THR A 355 26.31 -7.79 21.87
C THR A 355 25.41 -8.99 22.11
N THR A 356 24.23 -9.02 21.49
CA THR A 356 23.18 -10.03 21.75
C THR A 356 23.13 -11.15 20.72
N GLY A 357 23.77 -10.97 19.56
CA GLY A 357 23.67 -11.89 18.43
C GLY A 357 22.35 -11.82 17.65
N ILE A 358 21.48 -10.85 17.95
CA ILE A 358 20.17 -10.74 17.31
C ILE A 358 20.30 -10.03 15.95
N GLU A 359 19.92 -10.70 14.86
CA GLU A 359 20.07 -10.17 13.48
C GLU A 359 18.93 -9.23 13.03
N LYS A 360 17.82 -9.17 13.78
CA LYS A 360 16.63 -8.39 13.44
C LYS A 360 16.84 -6.89 13.67
N THR A 361 16.53 -6.06 12.68
CA THR A 361 16.63 -4.58 12.79
C THR A 361 15.62 -3.94 13.74
N VAL A 362 15.89 -2.69 14.17
CA VAL A 362 15.01 -1.87 15.04
C VAL A 362 13.56 -1.70 14.51
N LYS A 363 13.32 -1.86 13.21
CA LYS A 363 11.96 -1.81 12.62
C LYS A 363 11.05 -2.93 13.15
N TYR A 364 11.64 -3.97 13.73
CA TYR A 364 10.91 -5.13 14.22
C TYR A 364 10.15 -4.84 15.52
N PHE A 365 10.53 -3.85 16.33
CA PHE A 365 9.74 -3.49 17.53
C PHE A 365 8.30 -3.12 17.17
N ARG A 366 8.11 -2.25 16.17
CA ARG A 366 6.78 -1.89 15.68
C ARG A 366 6.02 -3.11 15.14
N LYS A 367 6.72 -4.03 14.44
CA LYS A 367 6.11 -5.28 13.95
C LYS A 367 5.70 -6.19 15.10
N SER A 368 6.55 -6.32 16.13
CA SER A 368 6.32 -7.11 17.33
C SER A 368 5.09 -6.64 18.08
N GLY A 369 4.96 -5.33 18.36
CA GLY A 369 3.75 -4.80 19.00
C GLY A 369 2.49 -5.02 18.16
N ALA A 370 2.58 -4.84 16.82
CA ALA A 370 1.45 -5.12 15.94
C ALA A 370 1.09 -6.62 15.84
N SER A 371 2.09 -7.49 15.97
CA SER A 371 1.91 -8.96 16.01
C SER A 371 1.23 -9.38 17.31
N ALA A 372 1.68 -8.83 18.46
CA ALA A 372 1.08 -9.07 19.77
C ALA A 372 -0.39 -8.64 19.84
N ILE A 373 -0.74 -7.49 19.24
CA ILE A 373 -2.14 -7.08 19.08
C ILE A 373 -2.90 -8.05 18.16
N GLY A 374 -2.29 -8.42 17.03
CA GLY A 374 -2.91 -9.26 16.01
C GLY A 374 -3.19 -10.70 16.44
N SER A 375 -2.42 -11.23 17.40
CA SER A 375 -2.65 -12.55 17.99
C SER A 375 -3.79 -12.57 19.02
N HIS A 376 -4.19 -11.41 19.55
CA HIS A 376 -5.29 -11.31 20.50
C HIS A 376 -6.65 -11.22 19.79
N THR A 377 -7.59 -12.08 20.18
CA THR A 377 -8.89 -12.23 19.51
C THR A 377 -9.72 -10.95 19.51
N GLN A 378 -9.71 -10.22 20.63
CA GLN A 378 -10.45 -8.96 20.80
C GLN A 378 -9.69 -7.74 20.31
N PHE A 379 -8.35 -7.73 20.38
CA PHE A 379 -7.58 -6.51 20.10
C PHE A 379 -7.12 -6.39 18.65
N LYS A 380 -7.19 -7.47 17.85
CA LYS A 380 -6.78 -7.46 16.43
C LYS A 380 -7.35 -6.31 15.60
N ILE A 381 -8.55 -5.82 15.93
CA ILE A 381 -9.21 -4.70 15.24
C ILE A 381 -8.44 -3.37 15.42
N TRP A 382 -7.74 -3.21 16.55
CA TRP A 382 -7.00 -2.00 16.90
C TRP A 382 -5.61 -1.93 16.25
N ARG A 383 -5.19 -2.98 15.52
CA ARG A 383 -3.86 -3.06 14.91
C ARG A 383 -3.57 -1.92 13.94
N GLU A 384 -4.54 -1.54 13.11
CA GLU A 384 -4.35 -0.45 12.13
C GLU A 384 -4.27 0.92 12.80
N VAL A 385 -5.04 1.14 13.88
CA VAL A 385 -5.00 2.34 14.73
C VAL A 385 -3.65 2.44 15.45
N TYR A 386 -3.18 1.34 16.07
CA TYR A 386 -1.85 1.27 16.68
C TYR A 386 -0.74 1.66 15.69
N LEU A 387 -0.83 1.17 14.46
CA LEU A 387 0.11 1.51 13.38
C LEU A 387 -0.06 2.94 12.85
N ALA A 388 -1.13 3.67 13.19
CA ALA A 388 -1.47 4.94 12.57
C ALA A 388 -1.42 4.85 11.02
N ASN A 389 -1.93 3.76 10.48
CA ASN A 389 -2.02 3.57 9.04
C ASN A 389 -3.20 4.37 8.48
N VAL A 390 -3.08 4.81 7.22
CA VAL A 390 -4.20 5.45 6.53
C VAL A 390 -5.29 4.39 6.25
N PRO A 391 -6.55 4.65 6.64
CA PRO A 391 -7.70 3.82 6.29
C PRO A 391 -7.71 3.44 4.80
N LYS A 392 -7.75 2.14 4.47
CA LYS A 392 -7.66 1.67 3.08
C LYS A 392 -9.03 1.53 2.44
N GLY A 393 -10.06 1.19 3.22
CA GLY A 393 -11.44 1.02 2.74
C GLY A 393 -12.29 2.29 2.86
N THR A 394 -13.38 2.34 2.10
CA THR A 394 -14.46 3.33 2.31
C THR A 394 -15.05 3.16 3.72
N THR A 395 -15.17 1.93 4.21
CA THR A 395 -15.68 1.66 5.55
C THR A 395 -14.76 2.28 6.62
N ASP A 396 -13.48 1.93 6.59
CA ASP A 396 -12.48 2.46 7.51
C ASP A 396 -12.43 4.01 7.49
N LYS A 397 -12.64 4.64 6.33
CA LYS A 397 -12.60 6.10 6.19
C LYS A 397 -13.80 6.81 6.82
N HIS A 398 -14.99 6.20 6.79
CA HIS A 398 -16.23 6.84 7.19
C HIS A 398 -16.76 6.38 8.54
N TYR A 399 -16.41 5.17 8.99
CA TYR A 399 -16.99 4.56 10.18
C TYR A 399 -15.96 4.33 11.30
N ASP A 400 -14.67 4.17 10.99
CA ASP A 400 -13.63 3.98 11.99
C ASP A 400 -12.96 5.33 12.34
N GLY A 401 -13.76 6.24 12.89
CA GLY A 401 -13.31 7.55 13.37
C GLY A 401 -12.46 7.49 14.65
N THR A 402 -12.23 6.30 15.22
CA THR A 402 -11.57 6.18 16.51
C THR A 402 -10.08 6.50 16.40
N THR A 403 -9.73 7.64 16.97
CA THR A 403 -8.35 8.14 17.05
C THR A 403 -7.66 7.74 18.36
N GLU A 404 -8.36 7.15 19.31
CA GLU A 404 -7.81 6.77 20.60
C GLU A 404 -7.60 5.27 20.68
N LEU A 405 -6.37 4.86 21.00
CA LEU A 405 -6.05 3.46 21.24
C LEU A 405 -6.39 3.13 22.70
N PRO A 406 -7.28 2.16 22.98
CA PRO A 406 -7.63 1.80 24.35
C PRO A 406 -6.39 1.40 25.16
N ALA A 407 -6.35 1.77 26.43
CA ALA A 407 -5.20 1.52 27.30
C ALA A 407 -4.91 0.02 27.43
N GLU A 408 -5.96 -0.81 27.46
CA GLU A 408 -5.91 -2.26 27.54
C GLU A 408 -5.15 -2.88 26.37
N VAL A 409 -5.19 -2.25 25.19
CA VAL A 409 -4.45 -2.71 24.00
C VAL A 409 -2.95 -2.51 24.21
N THR A 410 -2.55 -1.34 24.70
CA THR A 410 -1.13 -1.07 25.00
C THR A 410 -0.64 -1.91 26.17
N GLU A 411 -1.50 -2.16 27.16
CA GLU A 411 -1.21 -2.97 28.34
C GLU A 411 -1.03 -4.45 27.99
N HIS A 412 -1.83 -4.95 27.05
CA HIS A 412 -1.64 -6.29 26.49
C HIS A 412 -0.26 -6.45 25.85
N ILE A 413 0.21 -5.47 25.08
CA ILE A 413 1.57 -5.53 24.51
C ILE A 413 2.62 -5.59 25.63
N ARG A 414 2.45 -4.78 26.69
CA ARG A 414 3.37 -4.75 27.83
C ARG A 414 3.47 -6.11 28.51
N THR A 415 2.30 -6.70 28.79
CA THR A 415 2.16 -8.02 29.43
C THR A 415 2.72 -9.12 28.54
N PHE A 416 2.42 -9.08 27.24
CA PHE A 416 2.90 -10.06 26.26
C PHE A 416 4.43 -10.15 26.25
N PHE A 417 5.13 -9.01 26.33
CA PHE A 417 6.60 -8.95 26.35
C PHE A 417 7.19 -8.92 27.76
N LYS A 418 6.40 -9.18 28.82
CA LYS A 418 6.83 -9.18 30.22
C LYS A 418 7.60 -7.92 30.65
N LEU A 419 7.25 -6.77 30.08
CA LEU A 419 7.89 -5.51 30.42
C LEU A 419 7.36 -5.05 31.78
N GLY A 420 8.19 -5.18 32.82
CA GLY A 420 7.80 -4.98 34.22
C GLY A 420 7.05 -3.68 34.49
N THR A 421 6.13 -3.72 35.47
CA THR A 421 5.69 -2.55 36.24
C THR A 421 6.86 -2.18 37.13
N ILE A 422 7.71 -1.27 36.67
CA ILE A 422 8.83 -0.75 37.47
C ILE A 422 8.27 0.22 38.51
#